data_AF-A0A3A9K847-F1
#
_entry.id   AF-A0A3A9K847-F1
#
_cell.length_a   1.000
_cell.length_b   1.000
_cell.length_c   1.000
_cell.angle_alpha   90.00
_cell.angle_beta   90.00
_cell.angle_gamma   90.00
#
_symmetry.space_group_name_H-M   'P 1'
#
loop_
_entity.id
_entity.type
_entity.pdbx_description
1 polymer ?
#
loop_
_entity_poly.entity_id
_entity_poly.type
_entity_poly.pdbx_seq_one_letter_code
_entity_poly.pdbx_strand_id
1 'polypeptide(L)'
;MTENLDRNRKKWEDNFIEEIENARVEIELAERAFQWVKNDPEAVDAALSRIEASIEHYNFLIKQAKQLGISLDKKVLYSKLLKI
;
A
#
# COMPACT_ATOMS: atom_id res chain seq x y z
N MET A 1 -29.59 -7.63 -14.01
CA MET A 1 -29.32 -6.45 -13.16
C MET A 1 -28.24 -6.72 -12.11
N THR A 2 -28.10 -7.96 -11.63
CA THR A 2 -27.10 -8.42 -10.64
C THR A 2 -25.65 -8.40 -11.14
N GLU A 3 -25.38 -8.80 -12.40
CA GLU A 3 -24.01 -8.86 -12.96
C GLU A 3 -23.25 -7.52 -13.02
N ASN A 4 -23.96 -6.38 -12.99
CA ASN A 4 -23.31 -5.07 -13.03
C ASN A 4 -22.81 -4.66 -11.63
N LEU A 5 -23.54 -5.04 -10.58
CA LEU A 5 -23.16 -4.78 -9.19
C LEU A 5 -21.93 -5.61 -8.79
N ASP A 6 -21.89 -6.89 -9.18
CA ASP A 6 -20.77 -7.78 -8.89
C ASP A 6 -19.48 -7.34 -9.61
N ARG A 7 -19.59 -6.84 -10.85
CA ARG A 7 -18.46 -6.27 -11.59
C ARG A 7 -17.90 -5.00 -10.94
N ASN A 8 -18.78 -4.11 -10.49
CA ASN A 8 -18.37 -2.87 -9.81
C ASN A 8 -17.68 -3.16 -8.48
N ARG A 9 -18.20 -4.14 -7.72
CA ARG A 9 -17.58 -4.60 -6.47
C ARG A 9 -16.18 -5.17 -6.71
N LYS A 10 -16.03 -6.08 -7.68
CA LYS A 10 -14.73 -6.67 -8.01
C LYS A 10 -13.71 -5.60 -8.43
N LYS A 11 -14.11 -4.67 -9.30
CA LYS A 11 -13.23 -3.56 -9.73
C LYS A 11 -12.80 -2.69 -8.56
N TRP A 12 -13.71 -2.41 -7.63
CA TRP A 12 -13.38 -1.65 -6.42
C TRP A 12 -12.39 -2.41 -5.52
N GLU A 13 -12.62 -3.70 -5.27
CA GLU A 13 -11.69 -4.55 -4.50
C GLU A 13 -10.31 -4.60 -5.18
N ASP A 14 -10.27 -4.66 -6.52
CA ASP A 14 -9.04 -4.65 -7.29
C ASP A 14 -8.24 -3.36 -7.13
N ASN A 15 -8.90 -2.20 -7.20
CA ASN A 15 -8.30 -0.89 -6.98
C ASN A 15 -7.80 -0.75 -5.53
N PHE A 16 -8.58 -1.23 -4.56
CA PHE A 16 -8.21 -1.16 -3.16
C PHE A 16 -6.97 -2.01 -2.84
N ILE A 17 -6.83 -3.18 -3.47
CA ILE A 17 -5.61 -3.99 -3.39
C ILE A 17 -4.42 -3.26 -4.03
N GLU A 18 -4.62 -2.56 -5.14
CA GLU A 18 -3.57 -1.75 -5.77
C GLU A 18 -3.11 -0.59 -4.87
N GLU A 19 -4.03 0.07 -4.16
CA GLU A 19 -3.70 1.10 -3.16
C GLU A 19 -2.84 0.54 -2.01
N ILE A 20 -3.15 -0.66 -1.52
CA ILE A 20 -2.34 -1.34 -0.50
C ILE A 20 -0.92 -1.60 -1.01
N GLU A 21 -0.78 -2.03 -2.25
CA GLU A 21 0.54 -2.27 -2.85
C GLU A 21 1.31 -0.97 -3.07
N ASN A 22 0.65 0.09 -3.51
CA ASN A 22 1.27 1.40 -3.65
C ASN A 22 1.76 1.93 -2.30
N ALA A 23 1.00 1.75 -1.23
CA ALA A 23 1.42 2.11 0.11
C ALA A 23 2.64 1.28 0.58
N ARG A 24 2.74 -0.01 0.21
CA ARG A 24 3.95 -0.81 0.49
C ARG A 24 5.17 -0.26 -0.26
N VAL A 25 5.02 0.06 -1.55
CA VAL A 25 6.09 0.64 -2.37
C VAL A 25 6.53 1.99 -1.81
N GLU A 26 5.60 2.78 -1.28
CA GLU A 26 5.93 4.07 -0.66
C GLU A 26 6.83 3.93 0.57
N ILE A 27 6.60 2.91 1.40
CA ILE A 27 7.50 2.58 2.53
C ILE A 27 8.91 2.29 2.00
N GLU A 28 9.04 1.41 1.00
CA GLU A 28 10.35 1.07 0.42
C GLU A 28 11.06 2.31 -0.17
N LEU A 29 10.30 3.22 -0.79
CA LEU A 29 10.84 4.46 -1.33
C LEU A 29 11.28 5.43 -0.23
N ALA A 30 10.52 5.54 0.87
CA ALA A 30 10.87 6.36 2.02
C ALA A 30 12.15 5.85 2.71
N GLU A 31 12.25 4.54 2.91
CA GLU A 31 13.45 3.90 3.48
C GLU A 31 14.69 4.09 2.58
N ARG A 32 14.54 3.97 1.27
CA ARG A 32 15.64 4.25 0.32
C ARG A 32 16.02 5.72 0.31
N ALA A 33 15.04 6.63 0.42
CA ALA A 33 15.29 8.07 0.46
C ALA A 33 16.10 8.46 1.70
N PHE A 34 15.84 7.83 2.85
CA PHE A 34 16.57 8.05 4.09
C PHE A 34 18.10 7.83 3.95
N GLN A 35 18.53 6.91 3.09
CA GLN A 35 19.95 6.63 2.85
C GLN A 35 20.71 7.82 2.23
N TRP A 36 20.01 8.75 1.59
CA TRP A 36 20.62 9.92 0.93
C TRP A 36 20.70 11.15 1.82
N VAL A 37 20.16 11.07 3.03
CA VAL A 37 20.22 12.16 3.99
C VAL A 37 21.65 12.31 4.50
N LYS A 38 22.32 13.41 4.13
CA LYS A 38 23.72 13.66 4.46
C LYS A 38 23.87 14.34 5.82
N ASN A 39 23.76 13.59 6.92
CA ASN A 39 24.04 14.04 8.30
C ASN A 39 23.40 15.38 8.71
N ASP A 40 22.36 15.83 8.00
CA ASP A 40 21.60 17.03 8.30
C ASP A 40 20.45 16.63 9.23
N PRO A 41 20.46 17.05 10.50
CA PRO A 41 19.48 16.63 11.48
C PRO A 41 18.03 16.90 11.05
N GLU A 42 17.77 18.05 10.41
CA GLU A 42 16.41 18.39 9.96
C GLU A 42 15.93 17.47 8.84
N ALA A 43 16.84 17.14 7.91
CA ALA A 43 16.56 16.18 6.86
C ALA A 43 16.40 14.74 7.37
N VAL A 44 17.10 14.38 8.46
CA VAL A 44 16.95 13.07 9.14
C VAL A 44 15.55 12.98 9.75
N ASP A 45 15.15 13.99 10.51
CA ASP A 45 13.83 14.03 11.16
C ASP A 45 12.68 14.02 10.14
N ALA A 46 12.83 14.79 9.06
CA ALA A 46 11.84 14.80 7.97
C ALA A 46 11.72 13.43 7.29
N ALA A 47 12.84 12.73 7.08
CA ALA A 47 12.84 11.42 6.45
C ALA A 47 12.28 10.32 7.37
N LEU A 48 12.55 10.39 8.68
CA LEU A 48 11.94 9.50 9.68
C LEU A 48 10.41 9.72 9.74
N SER A 49 9.97 10.98 9.82
CA SER A 49 8.54 11.33 9.84
C SER A 49 7.81 10.78 8.60
N ARG A 50 8.46 10.82 7.43
CA ARG A 50 7.93 10.25 6.19
C ARG A 50 7.80 8.73 6.26
N ILE A 51 8.80 8.03 6.80
CA ILE A 51 8.74 6.58 6.99
C ILE A 51 7.57 6.22 7.90
N GLU A 52 7.46 6.88 9.06
CA GLU A 52 6.37 6.64 10.01
C GLU A 52 4.99 6.85 9.38
N ALA A 53 4.78 7.96 8.68
CA ALA A 53 3.53 8.25 7.99
C ALA A 53 3.19 7.17 6.93
N SER A 54 4.17 6.72 6.15
CA SER A 54 3.96 5.67 5.13
C SER A 54 3.57 4.32 5.76
N ILE A 55 4.19 3.95 6.90
CA ILE A 55 3.87 2.73 7.65
C ILE A 55 2.46 2.83 8.25
N GLU A 56 2.10 3.97 8.84
CA GLU A 56 0.76 4.19 9.39
C GLU A 56 -0.33 4.09 8.32
N HIS A 57 -0.10 4.70 7.16
CA HIS A 57 -1.01 4.64 6.02
C HIS A 57 -1.21 3.19 5.54
N TYR A 58 -0.14 2.44 5.32
CA TYR A 58 -0.22 1.03 4.95
C TYR A 58 -1.00 0.22 6.00
N ASN A 59 -0.68 0.40 7.29
CA ASN A 59 -1.36 -0.30 8.37
C ASN A 59 -2.86 0.03 8.45
N PHE A 60 -3.24 1.28 8.16
CA PHE A 60 -4.64 1.68 8.06
C PHE A 60 -5.35 0.89 6.94
N LEU A 61 -4.78 0.84 5.74
CA LEU A 61 -5.37 0.11 4.61
C LEU A 61 -5.49 -1.39 4.91
N ILE A 62 -4.50 -2.00 5.56
CA ILE A 62 -4.57 -3.40 6.00
C ILE A 62 -5.70 -3.63 7.01
N LYS A 63 -5.91 -2.72 7.96
CA LYS A 63 -7.04 -2.80 8.90
C LYS A 63 -8.38 -2.71 8.17
N GLN A 64 -8.50 -1.80 7.22
CA GLN A 64 -9.70 -1.65 6.39
C GLN A 64 -9.96 -2.92 5.55
N ALA A 65 -8.93 -3.51 4.94
CA ALA A 65 -9.03 -4.76 4.18
C ALA A 65 -9.65 -5.89 5.02
N LYS A 66 -9.16 -6.05 6.26
CA LYS A 66 -9.66 -7.06 7.20
C LYS A 66 -11.11 -6.82 7.57
N GLN A 67 -11.51 -5.57 7.84
CA GLN A 67 -12.89 -5.22 8.16
C GLN A 67 -13.85 -5.51 6.99
N LEU A 68 -13.38 -5.33 5.76
CA LEU A 68 -14.16 -5.53 4.54
C LEU A 68 -14.14 -6.99 4.05
N GLY A 69 -13.44 -7.89 4.75
CA GLY A 69 -13.30 -9.29 4.38
C GLY A 69 -12.51 -9.52 3.09
N ILE A 70 -11.70 -8.53 2.68
CA ILE A 70 -10.87 -8.63 1.48
C ILE A 70 -9.68 -9.52 1.80
N SER A 71 -9.61 -10.68 1.13
CA SER A 71 -8.48 -11.59 1.25
C SER A 71 -7.28 -11.03 0.48
N LEU A 72 -6.27 -10.58 1.22
CA LEU A 72 -4.94 -10.27 0.70
C LEU A 72 -4.14 -11.56 0.48
N ASP A 73 -4.74 -12.55 -0.18
CA ASP A 73 -4.04 -13.79 -0.49
C ASP A 73 -2.78 -13.45 -1.30
N LYS A 74 -1.63 -13.96 -0.84
CA LYS A 74 -0.34 -13.77 -1.49
C LYS A 74 -0.43 -14.07 -2.99
N LYS A 75 -1.23 -15.06 -3.40
CA LYS A 75 -1.45 -15.37 -4.82
C LYS A 75 -2.05 -14.21 -5.63
N VAL A 76 -3.00 -13.47 -5.05
CA VAL A 76 -3.66 -12.33 -5.72
C VAL A 76 -2.68 -11.17 -5.86
N LEU A 77 -1.92 -10.88 -4.80
CA LEU A 77 -0.87 -9.87 -4.79
C LEU A 77 0.26 -10.19 -5.79
N TYR A 78 0.75 -11.43 -5.80
CA TYR A 78 1.79 -11.87 -6.74
C TYR A 78 1.28 -11.94 -8.19
N SER A 79 0.02 -12.31 -8.43
CA SER A 79 -0.53 -12.34 -9.80
C SER A 79 -0.57 -10.96 -10.46
N LYS A 80 -0.77 -9.88 -9.69
CA LYS A 80 -0.76 -8.51 -10.21
C LYS A 80 0.66 -7.99 -10.50
N LEU A 81 1.66 -8.43 -9.72
CA LEU A 81 3.07 -8.09 -9.95
C LEU A 81 3.66 -8.76 -11.19
N LEU A 82 3.21 -9.98 -11.50
CA LEU A 82 3.81 -10.78 -12.55
C LEU A 82 3.29 -10.44 -13.96
N LYS A 83 2.11 -9.81 -14.11
CA LYS A 83 1.44 -9.63 -15.42
C LYS A 83 1.44 -10.92 -16.28
N ILE A 84 1.38 -12.10 -15.64
CA ILE A 84 1.27 -13.41 -16.30
C ILE A 84 -0.17 -13.90 -16.14
#